data_AF-A0A1N7JXA8-F1
#
_entry.id   AF-A0A1N7JXA8-F1
#
_cell.length_a   1.000
_cell.length_b   1.000
_cell.length_c   1.000
_cell.angle_alpha   90.00
_cell.angle_beta   90.00
_cell.angle_gamma   90.00
#
_symmetry.space_group_name_H-M   'P 1'
#
loop_
_entity.id
_entity.type
_entity.pdbx_description
1 polymer ?
#
loop_
_entity_poly.entity_id
_entity_poly.type
_entity_poly.pdbx_seq_one_letter_code
_entity_poly.pdbx_strand_id
1 'polypeptide(L)'
;MPTEEEINAEVEAQLEAKRQADELKATLNEKQAEAFDKKKESLLAKAGYDAGQVERYKALLKGETEADVKAEVQALQDDLPPKQNYGDPNVGNNAKTPPKKKNHEDKGRENYKRLVQKGKLRGGKRRWKND
;
A
#
# COMPACT_ATOMS: atom_id res chain seq x y z
N MET A 1 -11.69 36.85 -54.05
CA MET A 1 -11.05 35.54 -53.88
C MET A 1 -9.83 35.79 -53.01
N PRO A 2 -9.59 34.97 -51.97
CA PRO A 2 -8.41 35.13 -51.13
C PRO A 2 -7.14 35.00 -51.96
N THR A 3 -6.10 35.74 -51.60
CA THR A 3 -4.81 35.70 -52.30
C THR A 3 -4.04 34.42 -51.94
N GLU A 4 -3.09 34.01 -52.79
CA GLU A 4 -2.22 32.85 -52.48
C GLU A 4 -1.48 33.01 -51.14
N GLU A 5 -1.15 34.23 -50.75
CA GLU A 5 -0.51 34.54 -49.47
C GLU A 5 -1.46 34.31 -48.29
N GLU A 6 -2.75 34.69 -48.41
CA GLU A 6 -3.76 34.46 -47.38
C GLU A 6 -4.04 32.95 -47.20
N ILE A 7 -4.09 32.20 -48.31
CA ILE A 7 -4.29 30.75 -48.29
C ILE A 7 -3.11 30.05 -47.60
N ASN A 8 -1.86 30.46 -47.90
CA ASN A 8 -0.68 29.87 -47.27
C ASN A 8 -0.60 30.20 -45.78
N ALA A 9 -0.89 31.44 -45.38
CA ALA A 9 -0.92 31.84 -43.97
C ALA A 9 -1.98 31.06 -43.17
N GLU A 10 -3.15 30.81 -43.75
CA GLU A 10 -4.20 30.03 -43.10
C GLU A 10 -3.84 28.54 -42.99
N VAL A 11 -3.14 27.97 -43.98
CA VAL A 11 -2.62 26.60 -43.93
C VAL A 11 -1.53 26.46 -42.87
N GLU A 12 -0.61 27.41 -42.76
CA GLU A 12 0.43 27.41 -41.73
C GLU A 12 -0.18 27.50 -40.32
N ALA A 13 -1.15 28.41 -40.12
CA ALA A 13 -1.86 28.53 -38.86
C ALA A 13 -2.59 27.24 -38.46
N GLN A 14 -3.21 26.55 -39.43
CA GLN A 14 -3.85 25.24 -39.17
C GLN A 14 -2.85 24.14 -38.82
N LEU A 15 -1.67 24.14 -39.45
CA LEU A 15 -0.62 23.17 -39.17
C LEU A 15 -0.02 23.39 -37.78
N GLU A 16 0.21 24.63 -37.38
CA GLU A 16 0.68 24.99 -36.05
C GLU A 16 -0.35 24.68 -34.97
N ALA A 17 -1.62 25.00 -35.20
CA ALA A 17 -2.70 24.63 -34.28
C ALA A 17 -2.80 23.10 -34.10
N LYS A 18 -2.65 22.32 -35.18
CA LYS A 18 -2.63 20.85 -35.10
C LYS A 18 -1.41 20.35 -34.32
N ARG A 19 -0.21 20.87 -34.58
CA ARG A 19 1.00 20.51 -33.85
C ARG A 19 0.87 20.78 -32.35
N GLN A 20 0.40 21.98 -31.98
CA GLN A 20 0.16 22.33 -30.58
C GLN A 20 -0.88 21.41 -29.94
N ALA A 21 -1.95 21.07 -30.65
CA ALA A 21 -2.95 20.13 -30.14
C ALA A 21 -2.37 18.72 -29.92
N ASP A 22 -1.51 18.25 -30.82
CA ASP A 22 -0.87 16.94 -30.69
C ASP A 22 0.17 16.91 -29.57
N GLU A 23 0.94 17.99 -29.38
CA GLU A 23 1.85 18.17 -28.23
C GLU A 23 1.07 18.20 -26.90
N LEU A 24 -0.05 18.92 -26.84
CA LEU A 24 -0.90 18.98 -25.66
C LEU A 24 -1.52 17.61 -25.33
N LYS A 25 -1.92 16.83 -26.34
CA LYS A 25 -2.39 15.46 -26.14
C LYS A 25 -1.28 14.54 -25.63
N ALA A 26 -0.07 14.64 -26.19
CA ALA A 26 1.07 13.85 -25.76
C ALA A 26 1.41 14.14 -24.28
N THR A 27 1.51 15.42 -23.91
CA THR A 27 1.80 15.83 -22.53
C THR A 27 0.68 15.44 -21.55
N LEU A 28 -0.59 15.47 -21.97
CA LEU A 28 -1.69 14.97 -21.14
C LEU A 28 -1.58 13.47 -20.89
N ASN A 29 -1.28 12.69 -21.93
CA ASN A 29 -1.12 11.24 -21.81
C ASN A 29 0.06 10.88 -20.90
N GLU A 30 1.19 11.57 -21.03
CA GLU A 30 2.35 11.40 -20.14
C GLU A 30 2.01 11.70 -18.69
N LYS A 31 1.35 12.84 -18.40
CA LYS A 31 0.94 13.19 -17.03
C LYS A 31 -0.06 12.20 -16.44
N GLN A 32 -0.98 11.67 -17.26
CA GLN A 32 -1.91 10.64 -16.82
C GLN A 32 -1.18 9.34 -16.49
N ALA A 33 -0.24 8.91 -17.33
CA ALA A 33 0.58 7.73 -17.08
C ALA A 33 1.41 7.89 -15.80
N GLU A 34 2.09 9.02 -15.60
CA GLU A 34 2.85 9.30 -14.37
C GLU A 34 1.97 9.31 -13.12
N ALA A 35 0.79 9.91 -13.20
CA ALA A 35 -0.15 9.93 -12.08
C ALA A 35 -0.64 8.52 -11.73
N PHE A 36 -0.89 7.68 -12.74
CA PHE A 36 -1.31 6.30 -12.55
C PHE A 36 -0.19 5.45 -11.95
N ASP A 37 1.04 5.68 -12.41
CA ASP A 37 2.24 5.06 -11.88
C ASP A 37 2.48 5.39 -10.40
N LYS A 38 2.37 6.66 -10.03
CA LYS A 38 2.46 7.09 -8.62
C LYS A 38 1.37 6.48 -7.76
N LYS A 39 0.16 6.26 -8.31
CA LYS A 39 -0.91 5.57 -7.60
C LYS A 39 -0.56 4.11 -7.34
N LYS A 40 -0.04 3.39 -8.33
CA LYS A 40 0.43 2.00 -8.17
C LYS A 40 1.51 1.90 -7.10
N GLU A 41 2.49 2.80 -7.12
CA GLU A 41 3.54 2.88 -6.11
C GLU A 41 2.97 3.13 -4.70
N SER A 42 2.04 4.08 -4.57
CA SER A 42 1.39 4.38 -3.30
C SER A 42 0.59 3.19 -2.75
N LEU A 43 -0.11 2.45 -3.61
CA LEU A 43 -0.88 1.27 -3.21
C LEU A 43 0.03 0.13 -2.76
N LEU A 44 1.12 -0.14 -3.49
CA LEU A 44 2.11 -1.15 -3.09
C LEU A 44 2.84 -0.77 -1.79
N ALA A 45 3.20 0.50 -1.61
CA ALA A 45 3.80 0.98 -0.37
C ALA A 45 2.83 0.84 0.82
N LYS A 46 1.54 1.17 0.64
CA LYS A 46 0.50 0.96 1.66
C LYS A 46 0.28 -0.52 1.97
N ALA A 47 0.45 -1.38 0.98
CA ALA A 47 0.43 -2.84 1.14
C ALA A 47 1.64 -3.39 1.90
N GLY A 48 2.66 -2.56 2.19
CA GLY A 48 3.82 -2.91 3.01
C GLY A 48 5.04 -3.38 2.23
N TYR A 49 5.04 -3.25 0.90
CA TYR A 49 6.20 -3.60 0.07
C TYR A 49 7.35 -2.60 0.24
N ASP A 50 8.58 -3.11 0.25
CA ASP A 50 9.79 -2.26 0.25
C ASP A 50 9.98 -1.54 -1.10
N ALA A 51 10.79 -0.48 -1.15
CA ALA A 51 10.98 0.31 -2.37
C ALA A 51 11.46 -0.53 -3.57
N GLY A 52 12.33 -1.52 -3.34
CA GLY A 52 12.78 -2.41 -4.41
C GLY A 52 11.68 -3.38 -4.87
N GLN A 53 10.81 -3.83 -3.97
CA GLN A 53 9.62 -4.62 -4.30
C GLN A 53 8.60 -3.78 -5.08
N VAL A 54 8.39 -2.52 -4.69
CA VAL A 54 7.49 -1.60 -5.39
C VAL A 54 7.92 -1.44 -6.85
N GLU A 55 9.20 -1.14 -7.12
CA GLU A 55 9.70 -0.98 -8.50
C GLU A 55 9.50 -2.24 -9.35
N ARG A 56 9.74 -3.43 -8.78
CA ARG A 56 9.58 -4.70 -9.50
C ARG A 56 8.11 -5.05 -9.76
N TYR A 57 7.23 -4.80 -8.80
CA TYR A 57 5.85 -5.26 -8.86
C TYR A 57 4.91 -4.25 -9.50
N LYS A 58 5.28 -2.96 -9.54
CA LYS A 58 4.51 -1.92 -10.25
C LYS A 58 4.26 -2.27 -11.71
N ALA A 59 5.24 -2.87 -12.39
CA ALA A 59 5.13 -3.29 -13.78
C ALA A 59 4.21 -4.51 -14.00
N LEU A 60 3.95 -5.29 -12.93
CA LEU A 60 3.08 -6.46 -12.97
C LEU A 60 1.62 -6.11 -12.76
N LEU A 61 1.33 -4.95 -12.14
CA LEU A 61 -0.03 -4.46 -11.92
C LEU A 61 -0.65 -3.96 -13.23
N LYS A 62 -1.67 -4.67 -13.67
CA LYS A 62 -2.59 -4.34 -14.76
C LYS A 62 -3.90 -3.79 -14.18
N GLY A 63 -4.73 -3.24 -15.07
CA GLY A 63 -5.99 -2.58 -14.69
C GLY A 63 -6.01 -1.10 -15.02
N GLU A 64 -7.17 -0.63 -15.47
CA GLU A 64 -7.41 0.75 -15.89
C GLU A 64 -8.04 1.58 -14.77
N THR A 65 -8.68 0.92 -13.80
CA THR A 65 -9.32 1.58 -12.67
C THR A 65 -8.57 1.36 -11.36
N GLU A 66 -8.78 2.25 -10.39
CA GLU A 66 -8.21 2.11 -9.05
C GLU A 66 -8.71 0.84 -8.34
N ALA A 67 -9.94 0.40 -8.64
CA ALA A 67 -10.50 -0.82 -8.06
C ALA A 67 -9.77 -2.07 -8.57
N ASP A 68 -9.47 -2.13 -9.87
CA ASP A 68 -8.74 -3.24 -10.48
C ASP A 68 -7.33 -3.34 -9.90
N VAL A 69 -6.63 -2.20 -9.82
CA VAL A 69 -5.27 -2.15 -9.25
C VAL A 69 -5.27 -2.58 -7.79
N LYS A 70 -6.29 -2.24 -7.00
CA LYS A 70 -6.41 -2.72 -5.61
C LYS A 70 -6.63 -4.23 -5.53
N ALA A 71 -7.49 -4.78 -6.40
CA ALA A 71 -7.73 -6.21 -6.45
C ALA A 71 -6.45 -6.97 -6.83
N GLU A 72 -5.68 -6.46 -7.78
CA GLU A 72 -4.40 -7.05 -8.17
C GLU A 72 -3.34 -6.92 -7.08
N VAL A 73 -3.27 -5.78 -6.38
CA VAL A 73 -2.38 -5.64 -5.21
C VAL A 73 -2.74 -6.67 -4.14
N GLN A 74 -4.03 -6.93 -3.91
CA GLN A 74 -4.48 -7.95 -2.96
C GLN A 74 -4.06 -9.35 -3.40
N ALA A 75 -4.28 -9.71 -4.67
CA ALA A 75 -3.83 -10.98 -5.22
C ALA A 75 -2.30 -11.14 -5.12
N LEU A 76 -1.56 -10.07 -5.39
CA LEU A 76 -0.10 -10.04 -5.24
C LEU A 76 0.32 -10.23 -3.78
N GLN A 77 -0.42 -9.70 -2.80
CA GLN A 77 -0.12 -9.92 -1.38
C GLN A 77 -0.35 -11.37 -0.95
N ASP A 78 -1.33 -12.05 -1.55
CA ASP A 78 -1.63 -13.45 -1.27
C ASP A 78 -0.55 -14.37 -1.84
N ASP A 79 -0.07 -14.09 -3.06
CA ASP A 79 0.98 -14.88 -3.72
C ASP A 79 2.40 -14.53 -3.22
N LEU A 80 2.67 -13.24 -3.02
CA LEU A 80 3.98 -12.69 -2.69
C LEU A 80 3.84 -11.70 -1.53
N PRO A 81 3.73 -12.20 -0.29
CA PRO A 81 3.55 -11.32 0.87
C PRO A 81 4.73 -10.35 1.03
N PRO A 82 4.45 -9.11 1.47
CA PRO A 82 5.48 -8.12 1.74
C PRO A 82 6.45 -8.62 2.82
N LYS A 83 7.73 -8.23 2.71
CA LYS A 83 8.73 -8.61 3.71
C LYS A 83 8.41 -7.93 5.05
N GLN A 84 7.91 -8.73 5.99
CA GLN A 84 7.65 -8.27 7.35
C GLN A 84 8.98 -8.10 8.09
N ASN A 85 9.43 -6.85 8.28
CA ASN A 85 10.61 -6.57 9.07
C ASN A 85 10.19 -6.41 10.55
N TYR A 86 10.35 -7.48 11.34
CA TYR A 86 10.07 -7.46 12.78
C TYR A 86 11.21 -6.86 13.63
N GLY A 87 12.25 -6.35 12.97
CA GLY A 87 13.39 -5.68 13.58
C GLY A 87 13.16 -4.19 13.78
N ASP A 88 13.78 -3.63 14.81
CA ASP A 88 14.00 -2.20 14.94
C ASP A 88 14.93 -1.75 13.78
N PRO A 89 14.59 -0.67 13.03
CA PRO A 89 15.39 -0.20 11.91
C PRO A 89 16.81 0.28 12.27
N ASN A 90 17.18 0.30 13.55
CA ASN A 90 18.55 0.61 13.99
C ASN A 90 19.58 -0.43 13.48
N VAL A 91 20.69 0.05 12.92
CA VAL A 91 21.71 -0.74 12.16
C VAL A 91 22.36 -1.86 12.98
N GLY A 92 22.29 -1.79 14.31
CA GLY A 92 22.84 -2.79 15.23
C GLY A 92 21.86 -3.89 15.69
N ASN A 93 20.58 -3.84 15.30
CA ASN A 93 19.59 -4.83 15.71
C ASN A 93 19.30 -5.83 14.58
N ASN A 94 19.59 -7.11 14.84
CA ASN A 94 19.18 -8.20 13.95
C ASN A 94 17.65 -8.26 13.84
N ALA A 95 17.14 -8.66 12.67
CA ALA A 95 15.73 -8.93 12.46
C ALA A 95 15.23 -9.92 13.54
N LYS A 96 14.29 -9.47 14.39
CA LYS A 96 13.74 -10.34 15.42
C LYS A 96 12.89 -11.41 14.76
N THR A 97 12.88 -12.60 15.33
CA THR A 97 11.95 -13.64 14.92
C THR A 97 10.51 -13.13 15.03
N PRO A 98 9.62 -13.48 14.08
CA PRO A 98 8.22 -13.11 14.18
C PRO A 98 7.67 -13.54 15.53
N PRO A 99 6.89 -12.69 16.22
CA PRO A 99 6.35 -13.04 17.52
C PRO A 99 5.47 -14.29 17.38
N LYS A 100 5.68 -15.29 18.25
CA LYS A 100 4.81 -16.46 18.30
C LYS A 100 3.36 -15.97 18.52
N LYS A 101 2.42 -16.39 17.65
CA LYS A 101 0.99 -16.17 17.86
C LYS A 101 0.62 -16.73 19.23
N LYS A 102 0.20 -15.87 20.16
CA LYS A 102 -0.22 -16.28 21.51
C LYS A 102 -1.72 -16.51 21.50
N ASN A 103 -2.16 -17.66 22.01
CA ASN A 103 -3.59 -17.91 22.25
C ASN A 103 -4.08 -16.98 23.37
N HIS A 104 -4.99 -16.07 23.04
CA HIS A 104 -5.52 -15.09 23.98
C HIS A 104 -6.40 -15.74 25.06
N GLU A 105 -7.05 -16.87 24.75
CA GLU A 105 -7.85 -17.60 25.72
C GLU A 105 -6.99 -18.24 26.81
N ASP A 106 -5.88 -18.87 26.42
CA ASP A 106 -4.97 -19.52 27.37
C ASP A 106 -4.33 -18.48 28.29
N LYS A 107 -3.95 -17.33 27.75
CA LYS A 107 -3.51 -16.17 28.54
C LYS A 107 -4.59 -15.66 29.50
N GLY A 108 -5.85 -15.63 29.06
CA GLY A 108 -6.99 -15.26 29.91
C GLY A 108 -7.15 -16.23 31.07
N ARG A 109 -7.15 -17.54 30.78
CA ARG A 109 -7.22 -18.62 31.78
C ARG A 109 -6.06 -18.55 32.78
N GLU A 110 -4.83 -18.36 32.31
CA GLU A 110 -3.64 -18.27 33.15
C GLU A 110 -3.65 -17.02 34.04
N ASN A 111 -4.00 -15.86 33.48
CA ASN A 111 -4.14 -14.63 34.25
C ASN A 111 -5.25 -14.72 35.30
N TYR A 112 -6.39 -15.32 34.95
CA TYR A 112 -7.49 -15.56 35.89
C TYR A 112 -7.03 -16.45 37.03
N LYS A 113 -6.40 -17.60 36.74
CA LYS A 113 -5.81 -18.49 37.77
C LYS A 113 -4.84 -17.75 38.68
N ARG A 114 -3.94 -16.93 38.12
CA ARG A 114 -2.98 -16.13 38.88
C ARG A 114 -3.65 -15.11 39.81
N LEU A 115 -4.69 -14.42 39.32
CA LEU A 115 -5.41 -13.40 40.11
C LEU A 115 -6.25 -14.02 41.22
N VAL A 116 -6.86 -15.18 40.95
CA VAL A 116 -7.58 -15.99 41.94
C VAL A 116 -6.61 -16.50 43.03
N GLN A 117 -5.45 -17.03 42.65
CA GLN A 117 -4.41 -17.47 43.60
C GLN A 117 -3.88 -16.32 44.46
N LYS A 118 -3.75 -15.12 43.87
CA LYS A 118 -3.34 -13.90 44.60
C LYS A 118 -4.47 -13.27 45.42
N GLY A 119 -5.67 -13.87 45.45
CA GLY A 119 -6.82 -13.36 46.19
C GLY A 119 -7.41 -12.05 45.67
N LYS A 120 -7.02 -11.61 44.47
CA LYS A 120 -7.51 -10.37 43.85
C LYS A 120 -8.89 -10.53 43.17
N LEU A 121 -9.33 -11.77 42.97
CA LEU A 121 -10.64 -12.11 42.42
C LEU A 121 -11.37 -13.07 43.37
N ARG A 122 -12.67 -12.83 43.58
CA ARG A 122 -13.55 -13.67 44.40
C ARG A 122 -13.84 -15.00 43.67
N GLY A 123 -12.89 -15.92 43.74
CA GLY A 123 -13.03 -17.29 43.23
C GLY A 123 -12.09 -18.30 43.89
N GLY A 124 -11.18 -17.85 44.76
CA GLY A 124 -10.15 -18.69 45.36
C GLY A 124 -10.14 -18.54 46.86
N LYS A 125 -10.63 -19.58 47.54
CA LYS A 125 -10.61 -19.81 49.00
C LYS A 125 -11.08 -18.63 49.86
N ARG A 126 -12.35 -18.70 50.30
CA ARG A 126 -12.75 -18.09 51.58
C ARG A 126 -11.76 -18.59 52.65
N ARG A 127 -10.84 -17.74 53.10
CA ARG A 127 -10.12 -17.97 54.36
C ARG A 127 -11.19 -17.88 55.45
N TRP A 128 -11.69 -19.03 55.87
CA TRP A 128 -12.43 -19.15 57.11
C TRP A 128 -11.43 -18.77 58.21
N LYS A 129 -11.63 -17.59 58.79
CA LYS A 129 -11.00 -17.25 60.06
C LYS A 129 -11.82 -17.99 61.10
N ASN A 130 -11.23 -18.99 61.75
CA ASN A 130 -11.75 -19.51 62.99
C ASN A 130 -11.33 -18.51 64.07
N ASP A 131 -12.30 -17.79 64.59
CA ASP A 131 -12.25 -17.22 65.95
C ASP A 131 -12.61 -18.32 66.96
#